data_AF-A0A530AST2-F1
#
_entry.id   AF-A0A530AST2-F1
#
_cell.length_a   1.000
_cell.length_b   1.000
_cell.length_c   1.000
_cell.angle_alpha   90.00
_cell.angle_beta   90.00
_cell.angle_gamma   90.00
#
_symmetry.space_group_name_H-M   'P 1'
#
loop_
_entity.id
_entity.type
_entity.pdbx_description
1 polymer ?
#
loop_
_entity_poly.entity_id
_entity_poly.type
_entity_poly.pdbx_seq_one_letter_code
_entity_poly.pdbx_strand_id
1 'polypeptide(L)'
;LHWKRPIALLETTSQTAYYFNFHVHDVGHFTVFGPTGSGKTVVLSFLMAQAMRISPRPRCVYFDYMRGAELFIRALGGRYEVMEPMQATGFAPLQLEDTAENRTFLEGLLRYLLTPDDASLDVAEMRVINTAVDKVYKIPRQQRTFELLPEVLRGSLTPGMNDLAARIEPWLNPGDKGWLFNNPVDLVDFSKPVVGFDMTKILADKKLRSAALLYIFHRLEEIIDGTPLLMFLDEGWKLLD
;
A
#
# COMPACT_ATOMS: atom_id res chain seq x y z
N LEU A 1 -21.66 1.57 -22.03
CA LEU A 1 -21.32 0.98 -20.72
C LEU A 1 -19.98 0.29 -20.83
N HIS A 2 -18.95 0.77 -20.14
CA HIS A 2 -17.59 0.23 -20.24
C HIS A 2 -17.54 -1.28 -19.90
N TRP A 3 -18.18 -1.68 -18.79
CA TRP A 3 -18.31 -3.10 -18.39
C TRP A 3 -19.57 -3.79 -18.93
N LYS A 4 -20.19 -3.25 -19.99
CA LYS A 4 -21.37 -3.82 -20.68
C LYS A 4 -22.61 -4.10 -19.81
N ARG A 5 -22.58 -3.77 -18.52
CA ARG A 5 -23.67 -3.90 -17.55
C ARG A 5 -23.61 -2.75 -16.54
N PRO A 6 -24.75 -2.19 -16.09
CA PRO A 6 -24.75 -1.23 -14.99
C PRO A 6 -24.28 -1.87 -13.68
N ILE A 7 -23.48 -1.12 -12.92
CA ILE A 7 -23.04 -1.53 -11.58
C ILE A 7 -24.23 -1.55 -10.64
N ALA A 8 -25.00 -0.47 -10.57
CA ALA A 8 -26.17 -0.40 -9.72
C ALA A 8 -27.35 0.24 -10.46
N LEU A 9 -28.55 -0.18 -10.07
CA LEU A 9 -29.77 0.55 -10.37
C LEU A 9 -30.08 1.40 -9.15
N LEU A 10 -30.10 2.72 -9.31
CA LEU A 10 -30.45 3.68 -8.27
C LEU A 10 -31.74 4.40 -8.69
N GLU A 11 -32.42 5.02 -7.73
CA GLU A 11 -33.63 5.79 -7.99
C GLU A 11 -33.32 7.27 -8.19
N THR A 12 -33.89 7.89 -9.23
CA THR A 12 -33.82 9.34 -9.42
C THR A 12 -34.87 10.07 -8.57
N THR A 13 -34.75 11.39 -8.45
CA THR A 13 -35.77 12.23 -7.80
C THR A 13 -37.15 12.17 -8.47
N SER A 14 -37.22 11.71 -9.72
CA SER A 14 -38.46 11.50 -10.46
C SER A 14 -38.97 10.05 -10.42
N GLN A 15 -38.46 9.21 -9.50
CA GLN A 15 -38.82 7.79 -9.34
C GLN A 15 -38.54 6.95 -10.59
N THR A 16 -37.52 7.34 -11.36
CA THR A 16 -37.07 6.59 -12.54
C THR A 16 -35.74 5.89 -12.27
N ALA A 17 -35.41 4.93 -13.13
CA ALA A 17 -34.17 4.17 -13.06
C ALA A 17 -32.93 5.00 -13.44
N TYR A 18 -31.96 5.09 -12.54
CA TYR A 18 -30.60 5.55 -12.81
C TYR A 18 -29.63 4.38 -12.90
N TYR A 19 -29.05 4.16 -14.07
CA TYR A 19 -28.14 3.06 -14.36
C TYR A 19 -26.68 3.46 -14.04
N PHE A 20 -26.32 3.41 -12.77
CA PHE A 20 -25.01 3.83 -12.28
C PHE A 20 -23.86 2.94 -12.79
N ASN A 21 -22.77 3.59 -13.21
CA ASN A 21 -21.48 2.99 -13.54
C ASN A 21 -20.37 3.92 -13.08
N PHE A 22 -19.21 3.35 -12.73
CA PHE A 22 -18.03 4.14 -12.36
C PHE A 22 -17.47 4.95 -13.53
N HIS A 23 -17.60 4.45 -14.75
CA HIS A 23 -16.88 4.99 -15.90
C HIS A 23 -17.65 6.11 -16.60
N VAL A 24 -16.97 7.22 -16.83
CA VAL A 24 -17.30 8.17 -17.89
C VAL A 24 -16.27 7.96 -19.00
N HIS A 25 -16.74 7.48 -20.15
CA HIS A 25 -15.88 6.90 -21.20
C HIS A 25 -15.04 5.72 -20.67
N ASP A 26 -13.73 5.90 -20.53
CA ASP A 26 -12.74 4.95 -20.06
C ASP A 26 -12.19 5.27 -18.66
N VAL A 27 -12.60 6.40 -18.06
CA VAL A 27 -12.13 6.84 -16.74
C VAL A 27 -13.13 6.41 -15.66
N GLY A 28 -12.69 5.53 -14.76
CA GLY A 28 -13.52 4.89 -13.71
C GLY A 28 -13.46 5.50 -12.32
N HIS A 29 -12.96 6.73 -12.16
CA HIS A 29 -12.87 7.38 -10.85
C HIS A 29 -14.23 7.87 -10.36
N PHE A 30 -14.49 7.72 -9.07
CA PHE A 30 -15.70 8.22 -8.42
C PHE A 30 -15.38 8.67 -6.99
N THR A 31 -16.22 9.53 -6.44
CA THR A 31 -16.09 10.00 -5.07
C THR A 31 -17.44 9.96 -4.37
N VAL A 32 -17.43 9.58 -3.09
CA VAL A 32 -18.61 9.58 -2.21
C VAL A 32 -18.35 10.58 -1.09
N PHE A 33 -19.22 11.58 -0.96
CA PHE A 33 -19.14 12.61 0.07
C PHE A 33 -20.34 12.53 1.02
N GLY A 34 -20.12 12.83 2.29
CA GLY A 34 -21.17 12.89 3.30
C GLY A 34 -20.61 13.01 4.72
N PRO A 35 -21.39 13.57 5.67
CA PRO A 35 -20.98 13.68 7.05
C PRO A 35 -20.76 12.30 7.69
N THR A 36 -20.10 12.26 8.85
CA THR A 36 -20.01 11.04 9.66
C THR A 36 -21.40 10.47 9.94
N GLY A 37 -21.56 9.16 9.79
CA GLY A 37 -22.86 8.48 9.99
C GLY A 37 -23.83 8.56 8.80
N SER A 38 -23.49 9.23 7.69
CA SER A 38 -24.36 9.31 6.50
C SER A 38 -24.44 8.03 5.66
N GLY A 39 -23.67 6.98 6.03
CA GLY A 39 -23.67 5.71 5.31
C GLY A 39 -22.67 5.61 4.16
N LYS A 40 -21.60 6.43 4.13
CA LYS A 40 -20.53 6.37 3.11
C LYS A 40 -20.00 4.94 2.90
N THR A 41 -19.54 4.30 3.97
CA THR A 41 -19.01 2.92 3.93
C THR A 41 -20.05 1.92 3.43
N VAL A 42 -21.35 2.13 3.74
CA VAL A 42 -22.45 1.30 3.22
C VAL A 42 -22.57 1.44 1.71
N VAL A 43 -22.52 2.68 1.18
CA VAL A 43 -22.56 2.93 -0.26
C VAL A 43 -21.33 2.33 -0.95
N LEU A 44 -20.12 2.54 -0.40
CA LEU A 44 -18.89 1.96 -0.97
C LEU A 44 -18.95 0.42 -1.01
N SER A 45 -19.35 -0.21 0.10
CA SER A 45 -19.50 -1.66 0.19
C SER A 45 -20.57 -2.18 -0.76
N PHE A 46 -21.71 -1.48 -0.89
CA PHE A 46 -22.76 -1.82 -1.85
C PHE A 46 -22.24 -1.77 -3.30
N LEU A 47 -21.57 -0.69 -3.69
CA LEU A 47 -21.03 -0.53 -5.04
C LEU A 47 -19.96 -1.59 -5.34
N MET A 48 -19.10 -1.90 -4.38
CA MET A 48 -18.11 -2.97 -4.48
C MET A 48 -18.77 -4.35 -4.63
N ALA A 49 -19.78 -4.67 -3.80
CA ALA A 49 -20.53 -5.92 -3.90
C ALA A 49 -21.17 -6.09 -5.28
N GLN A 50 -21.73 -5.00 -5.81
CA GLN A 50 -22.34 -5.00 -7.13
C GLN A 50 -21.33 -5.18 -8.26
N ALA A 51 -20.11 -4.62 -8.11
CA ALA A 51 -19.00 -4.79 -9.05
C ALA A 51 -18.49 -6.23 -9.12
N MET A 52 -18.64 -7.03 -8.05
CA MET A 52 -18.27 -8.46 -8.04
C MET A 52 -19.02 -9.33 -9.06
N ARG A 53 -20.10 -8.79 -9.67
CA ARG A 53 -20.90 -9.47 -10.70
C ARG A 53 -20.36 -9.28 -12.13
N ILE A 54 -19.32 -8.47 -12.30
CA ILE A 54 -18.69 -8.22 -13.60
C ILE A 54 -17.84 -9.42 -14.02
N SER A 55 -17.69 -9.62 -15.33
CA SER A 55 -16.86 -10.68 -15.92
C SER A 55 -15.80 -10.06 -16.85
N PRO A 56 -14.51 -10.33 -16.64
CA PRO A 56 -13.95 -11.13 -15.53
C PRO A 56 -14.21 -10.47 -14.17
N ARG A 57 -14.25 -11.30 -13.10
CA ARG A 57 -14.51 -10.82 -11.74
C ARG A 57 -13.40 -9.85 -11.34
N PRO A 58 -13.74 -8.62 -10.91
CA PRO A 58 -12.70 -7.65 -10.55
C PRO A 58 -11.91 -8.06 -9.31
N ARG A 59 -10.64 -7.65 -9.27
CA ARG A 59 -9.85 -7.55 -8.04
C ARG A 59 -10.26 -6.27 -7.30
N CYS A 60 -10.30 -6.31 -5.97
CA CYS A 60 -10.65 -5.17 -5.14
C CYS A 60 -9.68 -5.01 -3.99
N VAL A 61 -9.21 -3.78 -3.82
CA VAL A 61 -8.38 -3.36 -2.69
C VAL A 61 -9.15 -2.29 -1.92
N TYR A 62 -9.28 -2.48 -0.62
CA TYR A 62 -10.00 -1.58 0.25
C TYR A 62 -9.08 -1.05 1.34
N PHE A 63 -8.79 0.24 1.32
CA PHE A 63 -8.10 0.93 2.41
C PHE A 63 -9.14 1.45 3.38
N ASP A 64 -9.24 0.78 4.52
CA ASP A 64 -10.31 0.94 5.48
C ASP A 64 -9.94 1.89 6.61
N TYR A 65 -10.96 2.51 7.19
CA TYR A 65 -10.86 3.38 8.34
C TYR A 65 -11.85 2.93 9.42
N MET A 66 -11.37 2.85 10.66
CA MET A 66 -12.11 2.34 11.83
C MET A 66 -12.70 0.95 11.65
N ARG A 67 -12.09 0.11 10.80
CA ARG A 67 -12.55 -1.25 10.51
C ARG A 67 -14.00 -1.36 10.01
N GLY A 68 -14.50 -0.33 9.34
CA GLY A 68 -15.89 -0.27 8.86
C GLY A 68 -16.23 -1.31 7.79
N ALA A 69 -15.25 -1.70 6.98
CA ALA A 69 -15.43 -2.65 5.87
C ALA A 69 -14.98 -4.09 6.20
N GLU A 70 -14.42 -4.35 7.38
CA GLU A 70 -13.82 -5.65 7.71
C GLU A 70 -14.78 -6.83 7.52
N LEU A 71 -15.95 -6.77 8.16
CA LEU A 71 -16.92 -7.86 8.10
C LEU A 71 -17.38 -8.11 6.66
N PHE A 72 -17.55 -7.04 5.88
CA PHE A 72 -17.92 -7.11 4.48
C PHE A 72 -16.84 -7.78 3.63
N ILE A 73 -15.58 -7.39 3.81
CA ILE A 73 -14.43 -7.96 3.09
C ILE A 73 -14.29 -9.46 3.40
N ARG A 74 -14.39 -9.83 4.68
CA ARG A 74 -14.35 -11.23 5.10
C ARG A 74 -15.53 -12.04 4.54
N ALA A 75 -16.73 -11.45 4.50
CA ALA A 75 -17.91 -12.10 3.93
C ALA A 75 -17.78 -12.36 2.41
N LEU A 76 -16.99 -11.55 1.69
CA LEU A 76 -16.62 -11.81 0.29
C LEU A 76 -15.54 -12.88 0.12
N GLY A 77 -15.08 -13.52 1.20
CA GLY A 77 -13.97 -14.47 1.19
C GLY A 77 -12.61 -13.80 1.00
N GLY A 78 -12.53 -12.48 1.24
CA GLY A 78 -11.32 -11.68 1.11
C GLY A 78 -10.36 -11.84 2.28
N ARG A 79 -9.15 -11.29 2.10
CA ARG A 79 -8.15 -11.14 3.15
C ARG A 79 -8.26 -9.75 3.76
N TYR A 80 -8.10 -9.63 5.08
CA TYR A 80 -8.18 -8.35 5.78
C TYR A 80 -7.01 -8.24 6.76
N GLU A 81 -6.13 -7.27 6.51
CA GLU A 81 -4.93 -7.00 7.28
C GLU A 81 -5.11 -5.75 8.12
N VAL A 82 -4.70 -5.82 9.39
CA VAL A 82 -4.76 -4.69 10.30
C VAL A 82 -3.34 -4.17 10.51
N MET A 83 -3.10 -2.91 10.14
CA MET A 83 -1.77 -2.29 10.27
C MET A 83 -1.70 -1.56 11.62
N GLU A 84 -1.10 -2.22 12.61
CA GLU A 84 -0.99 -1.68 13.96
C GLU A 84 0.47 -1.50 14.38
N PRO A 85 0.83 -0.34 14.99
CA PRO A 85 2.16 -0.15 15.56
C PRO A 85 2.58 -1.31 16.46
N MET A 86 3.85 -1.71 16.32
CA MET A 86 4.50 -2.79 17.07
C MET A 86 3.98 -4.21 16.74
N GLN A 87 3.02 -4.36 15.81
CA GLN A 87 2.59 -5.66 15.32
C GLN A 87 3.17 -5.90 13.93
N ALA A 88 3.99 -6.95 13.78
CA ALA A 88 4.61 -7.30 12.50
C ALA A 88 3.59 -7.42 11.37
N THR A 89 3.73 -6.61 10.31
CA THR A 89 2.86 -6.64 9.13
C THR A 89 3.15 -7.83 8.21
N GLY A 90 4.37 -8.39 8.31
CA GLY A 90 4.88 -9.33 7.32
C GLY A 90 5.28 -8.68 5.99
N PHE A 91 5.33 -7.35 5.88
CA PHE A 91 5.85 -6.72 4.66
C PHE A 91 7.37 -6.84 4.68
N ALA A 92 7.96 -7.43 3.64
CA ALA A 92 9.42 -7.57 3.56
C ALA A 92 9.94 -7.13 2.18
N PRO A 93 10.06 -5.80 1.93
CA PRO A 93 10.42 -5.28 0.61
C PRO A 93 11.75 -5.83 0.06
N LEU A 94 12.74 -6.11 0.90
CA LEU A 94 14.02 -6.66 0.44
C LEU A 94 13.91 -8.10 -0.10
N GLN A 95 12.78 -8.78 0.12
CA GLN A 95 12.49 -10.09 -0.46
C GLN A 95 11.84 -10.05 -1.84
N LEU A 96 11.64 -8.87 -2.41
CA LEU A 96 11.22 -8.74 -3.81
C LEU A 96 12.20 -9.46 -4.75
N GLU A 97 11.67 -9.93 -5.89
CA GLU A 97 12.48 -10.57 -6.93
C GLU A 97 13.45 -9.57 -7.57
N ASP A 98 14.58 -10.07 -8.06
CA ASP A 98 15.62 -9.24 -8.65
C ASP A 98 15.25 -8.78 -10.07
N THR A 99 14.49 -7.70 -10.17
CA THR A 99 14.11 -7.03 -11.42
C THR A 99 14.53 -5.56 -11.42
N ALA A 100 14.60 -4.94 -12.60
CA ALA A 100 14.95 -3.53 -12.72
C ALA A 100 13.92 -2.61 -12.03
N GLU A 101 12.64 -2.97 -12.12
CA GLU A 101 11.53 -2.28 -11.50
C GLU A 101 11.63 -2.38 -9.97
N ASN A 102 11.85 -3.58 -9.42
CA ASN A 102 11.97 -3.81 -7.98
C ASN A 102 13.21 -3.15 -7.38
N ARG A 103 14.33 -3.13 -8.12
CA ARG A 103 15.53 -2.35 -7.72
C ARG A 103 15.22 -0.87 -7.63
N THR A 104 14.61 -0.30 -8.66
CA THR A 104 14.23 1.11 -8.71
C THR A 104 13.28 1.47 -7.57
N PHE A 105 12.28 0.61 -7.32
CA PHE A 105 11.38 0.75 -6.18
C PHE A 105 12.12 0.73 -4.85
N LEU A 106 13.00 -0.25 -4.61
CA LEU A 106 13.75 -0.35 -3.36
C LEU A 106 14.69 0.84 -3.14
N GLU A 107 15.34 1.35 -4.18
CA GLU A 107 16.11 2.58 -4.10
C GLU A 107 15.22 3.76 -3.67
N GLY A 108 14.06 3.91 -4.30
CA GLY A 108 13.08 4.96 -3.97
C GLY A 108 12.55 4.83 -2.55
N LEU A 109 12.20 3.61 -2.12
CA LEU A 109 11.74 3.32 -0.78
C LEU A 109 12.82 3.67 0.24
N LEU A 110 14.04 3.15 0.09
CA LEU A 110 15.14 3.42 1.03
C LEU A 110 15.48 4.92 1.08
N ARG A 111 15.49 5.62 -0.07
CA ARG A 111 15.62 7.09 -0.07
C ARG A 111 14.52 7.74 0.75
N TYR A 112 13.27 7.33 0.58
CA TYR A 112 12.17 7.85 1.37
C TYR A 112 12.35 7.59 2.87
N LEU A 113 12.72 6.37 3.27
CA LEU A 113 12.92 6.00 4.68
C LEU A 113 14.09 6.76 5.33
N LEU A 114 15.17 6.98 4.59
CA LEU A 114 16.44 7.55 5.08
C LEU A 114 16.54 9.07 4.93
N THR A 115 15.61 9.70 4.20
CA THR A 115 15.51 11.17 4.14
C THR A 115 14.97 11.69 5.47
N PRO A 116 15.68 12.57 6.19
CA PRO A 116 15.16 13.22 7.40
C PRO A 116 13.95 14.11 7.07
N ASP A 117 13.09 14.39 8.05
CA ASP A 117 11.87 15.17 7.81
C ASP A 117 12.14 16.64 7.43
N ASP A 118 13.29 17.18 7.85
CA ASP A 118 13.71 18.57 7.67
C ASP A 118 14.92 18.74 6.74
N ALA A 119 15.35 17.68 6.06
CA ALA A 119 16.52 17.69 5.21
C ALA A 119 16.32 16.86 3.92
N SER A 120 17.33 16.89 3.06
CA SER A 120 17.37 16.13 1.81
C SER A 120 18.62 15.28 1.75
N LEU A 121 18.55 14.15 1.05
CA LEU A 121 19.74 13.34 0.77
C LEU A 121 20.65 14.06 -0.22
N ASP A 122 21.96 14.00 0.00
CA ASP A 122 22.94 14.47 -0.97
C ASP A 122 23.24 13.41 -2.05
N VAL A 123 23.99 13.80 -3.09
CA VAL A 123 24.33 12.92 -4.21
C VAL A 123 25.17 11.71 -3.76
N ALA A 124 26.01 11.88 -2.74
CA ALA A 124 26.86 10.80 -2.24
C ALA A 124 26.03 9.78 -1.45
N GLU A 125 25.11 10.24 -0.59
CA GLU A 125 24.14 9.41 0.11
C GLU A 125 23.24 8.63 -0.86
N MET A 126 22.73 9.27 -1.91
CA MET A 126 21.93 8.58 -2.94
C MET A 126 22.73 7.47 -3.64
N ARG A 127 24.01 7.70 -3.94
CA ARG A 127 24.89 6.67 -4.54
C ARG A 127 25.13 5.50 -3.57
N VAL A 128 25.27 5.78 -2.27
CA VAL A 128 25.40 4.72 -1.25
C VAL A 128 24.13 3.87 -1.20
N ILE A 129 22.94 4.48 -1.24
CA ILE A 129 21.67 3.75 -1.25
C ILE A 129 21.56 2.83 -2.47
N ASN A 130 21.88 3.35 -3.66
CA ASN A 130 21.86 2.54 -4.89
C ASN A 130 22.83 1.34 -4.79
N THR A 131 24.05 1.60 -4.33
CA THR A 131 25.04 0.55 -4.12
C THR A 131 24.59 -0.46 -3.05
N ALA A 132 23.86 -0.02 -2.03
CA ALA A 132 23.31 -0.89 -0.99
C ALA A 132 22.26 -1.84 -1.55
N VAL A 133 21.35 -1.36 -2.41
CA VAL A 133 20.38 -2.21 -3.12
C VAL A 133 21.10 -3.26 -3.98
N ASP A 134 22.14 -2.86 -4.73
CA ASP A 134 22.95 -3.80 -5.51
C ASP A 134 23.61 -4.89 -4.65
N LYS A 135 24.07 -4.54 -3.45
CA LYS A 135 24.64 -5.50 -2.49
C LYS A 135 23.57 -6.43 -1.92
N VAL A 136 22.39 -5.91 -1.57
CA VAL A 136 21.27 -6.72 -1.04
C VAL A 136 20.87 -7.81 -2.02
N TYR A 137 20.79 -7.49 -3.32
CA TYR A 137 20.40 -8.50 -4.32
C TYR A 137 21.46 -9.60 -4.55
N LYS A 138 22.73 -9.38 -4.17
CA LYS A 138 23.76 -10.43 -4.18
C LYS A 138 23.60 -11.46 -3.05
N ILE A 139 22.79 -11.15 -2.04
CA ILE A 139 22.49 -12.03 -0.91
C ILE A 139 21.31 -12.94 -1.29
N PRO A 140 21.26 -14.21 -0.86
CA PRO A 140 20.10 -15.08 -1.11
C PRO A 140 18.80 -14.48 -0.56
N ARG A 141 17.68 -14.60 -1.31
CA ARG A 141 16.38 -13.96 -1.00
C ARG A 141 15.94 -14.15 0.46
N GLN A 142 16.09 -15.35 1.00
CA GLN A 142 15.65 -15.70 2.36
C GLN A 142 16.44 -14.99 3.47
N GLN A 143 17.63 -14.48 3.15
CA GLN A 143 18.49 -13.75 4.10
C GLN A 143 18.32 -12.23 3.98
N ARG A 144 17.55 -11.74 2.99
CA ARG A 144 17.36 -10.31 2.75
C ARG A 144 16.36 -9.72 3.75
N THR A 145 16.86 -9.22 4.88
CA THR A 145 16.07 -8.49 5.89
C THR A 145 16.67 -7.11 6.14
N PHE A 146 15.92 -6.22 6.79
CA PHE A 146 16.39 -4.87 7.08
C PHE A 146 17.61 -4.87 8.01
N GLU A 147 17.85 -5.93 8.79
CA GLU A 147 19.06 -6.14 9.59
C GLU A 147 20.37 -6.05 8.79
N LEU A 148 20.32 -6.28 7.47
CA LEU A 148 21.49 -6.13 6.60
C LEU A 148 21.83 -4.67 6.28
N LEU A 149 20.84 -3.77 6.38
CA LEU A 149 20.94 -2.40 5.90
C LEU A 149 22.05 -1.59 6.60
N PRO A 150 22.26 -1.66 7.94
CA PRO A 150 23.37 -0.97 8.57
C PRO A 150 24.73 -1.30 7.96
N GLU A 151 24.99 -2.56 7.63
CA GLU A 151 26.25 -2.99 7.04
C GLU A 151 26.41 -2.48 5.60
N VAL A 152 25.38 -2.63 4.77
CA VAL A 152 25.47 -2.21 3.36
C VAL A 152 25.44 -0.69 3.19
N LEU A 153 24.83 0.05 4.12
CA LEU A 153 24.70 1.52 4.13
C LEU A 153 25.92 2.24 4.73
N ARG A 154 26.75 1.59 5.56
CA ARG A 154 28.01 2.20 6.05
C ARG A 154 28.92 2.67 4.91
N GLY A 155 28.80 2.05 3.73
CA GLY A 155 29.39 2.56 2.49
C GLY A 155 30.88 2.89 2.62
N SER A 156 31.32 3.91 1.87
CA SER A 156 32.67 4.49 1.94
C SER A 156 32.66 5.94 2.46
N LEU A 157 31.54 6.38 3.03
CA LEU A 157 31.40 7.72 3.59
C LEU A 157 32.07 7.79 4.97
N THR A 158 32.59 8.95 5.32
CA THR A 158 33.17 9.17 6.65
C THR A 158 32.06 9.04 7.70
N PRO A 159 32.22 8.18 8.73
CA PRO A 159 31.22 8.04 9.77
C PRO A 159 30.93 9.38 10.45
N GLY A 160 29.65 9.69 10.61
CA GLY A 160 29.17 10.89 11.29
C GLY A 160 27.97 10.56 12.17
N MET A 161 27.63 11.44 13.12
CA MET A 161 26.55 11.21 14.10
C MET A 161 25.14 11.01 13.49
N ASN A 162 24.96 11.26 12.19
CA ASN A 162 23.69 11.13 11.48
C ASN A 162 23.88 10.51 10.09
N ASP A 163 24.75 9.51 9.98
CA ASP A 163 24.94 8.76 8.73
C ASP A 163 23.74 7.87 8.40
N LEU A 164 23.70 7.30 7.19
CA LEU A 164 22.59 6.48 6.71
C LEU A 164 22.38 5.22 7.58
N ALA A 165 23.43 4.70 8.22
CA ALA A 165 23.33 3.53 9.09
C ALA A 165 22.64 3.88 10.41
N ALA A 166 22.86 5.07 10.96
CA ALA A 166 22.09 5.57 12.11
C ALA A 166 20.61 5.83 11.73
N ARG A 167 20.36 6.39 10.55
CA ARG A 167 18.98 6.72 10.10
C ARG A 167 18.09 5.51 9.85
N ILE A 168 18.67 4.32 9.60
CA ILE A 168 17.87 3.09 9.45
C ILE A 168 17.49 2.46 10.79
N GLU A 169 18.15 2.77 11.90
CA GLU A 169 17.93 2.12 13.20
C GLU A 169 16.45 2.09 13.67
N PRO A 170 15.67 3.19 13.53
CA PRO A 170 14.23 3.17 13.84
C PRO A 170 13.44 2.10 13.07
N TRP A 171 13.86 1.81 11.84
CA TRP A 171 13.26 0.82 10.94
C TRP A 171 13.74 -0.61 11.21
N LEU A 172 14.65 -0.82 12.17
CA LEU A 172 15.05 -2.14 12.63
C LEU A 172 14.28 -2.52 13.89
N ASN A 173 14.05 -1.55 14.78
CA ASN A 173 13.42 -1.77 16.08
C ASN A 173 11.90 -2.05 15.97
N PRO A 174 11.41 -3.24 16.35
CA PRO A 174 9.97 -3.55 16.35
C PRO A 174 9.15 -2.64 17.27
N GLY A 175 9.75 -2.06 18.30
CA GLY A 175 9.13 -1.09 19.21
C GLY A 175 9.02 0.34 18.65
N ASP A 176 9.55 0.60 17.46
CA ASP A 176 9.45 1.88 16.76
C ASP A 176 8.82 1.70 15.37
N LYS A 177 9.63 1.62 14.28
CA LYS A 177 9.14 1.48 12.89
C LYS A 177 9.45 0.12 12.27
N GLY A 178 10.25 -0.71 12.92
CA GLY A 178 10.70 -2.00 12.38
C GLY A 178 9.60 -3.02 12.15
N TRP A 179 8.49 -2.93 12.90
CA TRP A 179 7.31 -3.78 12.70
C TRP A 179 6.72 -3.66 11.28
N LEU A 180 6.96 -2.53 10.58
CA LEU A 180 6.44 -2.31 9.23
C LEU A 180 7.21 -3.11 8.18
N PHE A 181 8.55 -3.13 8.18
CA PHE A 181 9.34 -3.72 7.07
C PHE A 181 10.45 -4.69 7.47
N ASN A 182 10.86 -4.74 8.74
CA ASN A 182 11.88 -5.67 9.21
C ASN A 182 11.28 -7.06 9.49
N ASN A 183 10.63 -7.63 8.47
CA ASN A 183 9.99 -8.93 8.54
C ASN A 183 10.84 -9.98 7.81
N PRO A 184 10.91 -11.23 8.32
CA PRO A 184 11.75 -12.28 7.75
C PRO A 184 11.17 -12.92 6.48
N VAL A 185 9.88 -12.73 6.20
CA VAL A 185 9.18 -13.29 5.04
C VAL A 185 8.17 -12.26 4.57
N ASP A 186 8.11 -12.04 3.25
CA ASP A 186 7.05 -11.21 2.66
C ASP A 186 5.72 -11.98 2.62
N LEU A 187 4.72 -11.49 3.37
CA LEU A 187 3.40 -12.10 3.51
C LEU A 187 2.31 -11.39 2.70
N VAL A 188 2.66 -10.39 1.90
CA VAL A 188 1.73 -9.70 1.00
C VAL A 188 1.21 -10.68 -0.05
N ASP A 189 -0.09 -10.89 -0.06
CA ASP A 189 -0.75 -11.83 -0.96
C ASP A 189 -2.02 -11.21 -1.56
N PHE A 190 -2.00 -11.05 -2.89
CA PHE A 190 -3.14 -10.60 -3.69
C PHE A 190 -3.78 -11.73 -4.51
N SER A 191 -3.52 -12.99 -4.16
CA SER A 191 -4.18 -14.15 -4.76
C SER A 191 -5.69 -14.15 -4.53
N LYS A 192 -6.14 -13.54 -3.42
CA LYS A 192 -7.56 -13.32 -3.15
C LYS A 192 -8.07 -12.13 -3.98
N PRO A 193 -9.26 -12.25 -4.61
CA PRO A 193 -9.83 -11.17 -5.41
C PRO A 193 -10.25 -9.96 -4.56
N VAL A 194 -10.30 -10.09 -3.24
CA VAL A 194 -10.62 -8.99 -2.32
C VAL A 194 -9.58 -8.94 -1.21
N VAL A 195 -8.92 -7.81 -1.07
CA VAL A 195 -7.95 -7.53 -0.01
C VAL A 195 -8.29 -6.21 0.67
N GLY A 196 -8.29 -6.20 2.00
CA GLY A 196 -8.49 -5.01 2.81
C GLY A 196 -7.29 -4.71 3.69
N PHE A 197 -6.99 -3.42 3.87
CA PHE A 197 -6.00 -2.92 4.81
C PHE A 197 -6.67 -1.92 5.75
N ASP A 198 -6.75 -2.23 7.05
CA ASP A 198 -7.04 -1.20 8.06
C ASP A 198 -5.76 -0.39 8.29
N MET A 199 -5.76 0.87 7.87
CA MET A 199 -4.62 1.78 8.08
C MET A 199 -4.86 2.75 9.24
N THR A 200 -5.98 2.61 9.95
CA THR A 200 -6.48 3.57 10.94
C THR A 200 -5.40 4.05 11.92
N LYS A 201 -4.61 3.13 12.46
CA LYS A 201 -3.60 3.43 13.49
C LYS A 201 -2.33 4.09 12.95
N ILE A 202 -2.09 4.05 11.64
CA ILE A 202 -0.91 4.68 11.03
C ILE A 202 -1.23 5.95 10.24
N LEU A 203 -2.50 6.30 10.04
CA LEU A 203 -2.88 7.50 9.27
C LEU A 203 -2.30 8.81 9.83
N ALA A 204 -2.06 8.89 11.14
CA ALA A 204 -1.53 10.10 11.77
C ALA A 204 -0.01 10.27 11.57
N ASP A 205 0.73 9.17 11.35
CA ASP A 205 2.16 9.21 11.09
C ASP A 205 2.41 9.23 9.58
N LYS A 206 2.74 10.41 9.05
CA LYS A 206 2.99 10.61 7.61
C LYS A 206 4.09 9.70 7.07
N LYS A 207 5.13 9.45 7.87
CA LYS A 207 6.29 8.62 7.46
C LYS A 207 5.87 7.17 7.31
N LEU A 208 5.20 6.61 8.33
CA LEU A 208 4.70 5.24 8.30
C LEU A 208 3.61 5.04 7.24
N ARG A 209 2.64 5.96 7.17
CA ARG A 209 1.54 5.92 6.19
C ARG A 209 2.08 5.87 4.77
N SER A 210 2.97 6.80 4.39
CA SER A 210 3.45 6.85 3.00
C SER A 210 4.37 5.67 2.69
N ALA A 211 5.20 5.23 3.65
CA ALA A 211 6.01 4.03 3.49
C ALA A 211 5.15 2.80 3.19
N ALA A 212 4.11 2.56 4.00
CA ALA A 212 3.16 1.48 3.80
C ALA A 212 2.47 1.56 2.43
N LEU A 213 1.97 2.73 2.07
CA LEU A 213 1.30 2.94 0.78
C LEU A 213 2.25 2.69 -0.40
N LEU A 214 3.47 3.23 -0.38
CA LEU A 214 4.47 3.01 -1.43
C LEU A 214 4.66 1.51 -1.69
N TYR A 215 4.80 0.71 -0.62
CA TYR A 215 4.96 -0.73 -0.78
C TYR A 215 3.69 -1.44 -1.27
N ILE A 216 2.53 -1.12 -0.70
CA ILE A 216 1.25 -1.72 -1.13
C ILE A 216 1.01 -1.42 -2.61
N PHE A 217 1.19 -0.18 -3.07
CA PHE A 217 1.02 0.20 -4.46
C PHE A 217 2.00 -0.51 -5.38
N HIS A 218 3.28 -0.60 -5.01
CA HIS A 218 4.26 -1.36 -5.79
C HIS A 218 3.83 -2.82 -5.98
N ARG A 219 3.40 -3.48 -4.90
CA ARG A 219 2.91 -4.87 -4.96
C ARG A 219 1.60 -5.01 -5.74
N LEU A 220 0.78 -3.95 -5.78
CA LEU A 220 -0.43 -3.90 -6.61
C LEU A 220 -0.13 -3.74 -8.10
N GLU A 221 0.90 -3.00 -8.48
CA GLU A 221 1.31 -2.85 -9.87
C GLU A 221 1.72 -4.20 -10.49
N GLU A 222 2.36 -5.07 -9.71
CA GLU A 222 2.76 -6.42 -10.15
C GLU A 222 1.58 -7.31 -10.56
N ILE A 223 0.37 -7.04 -10.05
CA ILE A 223 -0.83 -7.84 -10.37
C ILE A 223 -1.72 -7.19 -11.42
N ILE A 224 -1.32 -6.07 -12.04
CA ILE A 224 -2.10 -5.44 -13.10
C ILE A 224 -1.85 -6.20 -14.41
N ASP A 225 -2.73 -7.16 -14.69
CA ASP A 225 -2.65 -8.07 -15.85
C ASP A 225 -3.80 -7.87 -16.87
N GLY A 226 -4.54 -6.76 -16.75
CA GLY A 226 -5.73 -6.47 -17.54
C GLY A 226 -7.05 -6.97 -16.91
N THR A 227 -7.00 -7.75 -15.83
CA THR A 227 -8.18 -7.98 -14.99
C THR A 227 -8.61 -6.66 -14.33
N PRO A 228 -9.92 -6.31 -14.31
CA PRO A 228 -10.39 -5.09 -13.68
C PRO A 228 -9.96 -5.01 -12.21
N LEU A 229 -9.40 -3.87 -11.82
CA LEU A 229 -9.00 -3.57 -10.44
C LEU A 229 -9.83 -2.39 -9.94
N LEU A 230 -10.51 -2.55 -8.80
CA LEU A 230 -11.12 -1.44 -8.07
C LEU A 230 -10.35 -1.17 -6.80
N MET A 231 -10.12 0.12 -6.55
CA MET A 231 -9.49 0.59 -5.33
C MET A 231 -10.47 1.51 -4.58
N PHE A 232 -10.73 1.18 -3.33
CA PHE A 232 -11.58 1.94 -2.43
C PHE A 232 -10.72 2.57 -1.34
N LEU A 233 -10.86 3.87 -1.15
CA LEU A 233 -10.15 4.65 -0.15
C LEU A 233 -11.18 5.25 0.81
N ASP A 234 -11.42 4.61 1.95
CA ASP A 234 -12.29 5.19 2.98
C ASP A 234 -11.53 6.29 3.73
N GLU A 235 -12.21 7.42 3.99
CA GLU A 235 -11.59 8.66 4.49
C GLU A 235 -10.32 9.07 3.70
N GLY A 236 -10.37 8.95 2.37
CA GLY A 236 -9.20 9.10 1.48
C GLY A 236 -8.42 10.42 1.60
N TRP A 237 -9.03 11.50 2.09
CA TRP A 237 -8.30 12.75 2.37
C TRP A 237 -7.17 12.55 3.39
N LYS A 238 -7.37 11.68 4.40
CA LYS A 238 -6.32 11.31 5.35
C LYS A 238 -5.22 10.46 4.75
N LEU A 239 -5.45 9.83 3.60
CA LEU A 239 -4.42 9.09 2.86
C LEU A 239 -3.62 10.00 1.92
N LEU A 240 -4.21 11.13 1.52
CA LEU A 240 -3.66 12.06 0.52
C LEU A 240 -2.98 13.31 1.11
N ASP A 241 -3.24 13.64 2.39
CA ASP A 241 -2.47 14.66 3.16
C ASP A 241 -0.98 14.27 3.33
#